data_AF-A0A091JI67-F1
#
_entry.id   AF-A0A091JI67-F1
#
_cell.length_a   1.000
_cell.length_b   1.000
_cell.length_c   1.000
_cell.angle_alpha   90.00
_cell.angle_beta   90.00
_cell.angle_gamma   90.00
#
_symmetry.space_group_name_H-M   'P 1'
#
loop_
_entity.id
_entity.type
_entity.pdbx_description
1 polymer ?
#
loop_
_entity_poly.entity_id
_entity_poly.type
_entity_poly.pdbx_seq_one_letter_code
_entity_poly.pdbx_strand_id
1 'polypeptide(L)' 'ELKQGRFRLDLRKKFFTVKVVKHWHGLPREVVEAPSLETFKARLDGALSNLM' A
#
# COMPACT_ATOMS: atom_id res chain seq x y z
N GLU A 1 19.87 -12.34 -16.82
CA GLU A 1 18.67 -13.11 -16.41
C GLU A 1 17.85 -12.56 -15.22
N LEU A 2 18.40 -12.02 -14.11
CA LEU A 2 17.59 -11.55 -12.96
C LEU A 2 16.90 -10.17 -13.11
N LYS A 3 17.25 -9.38 -14.13
CA LYS A 3 16.83 -7.97 -14.22
C LYS A 3 15.36 -7.79 -14.62
N GLN A 4 14.78 -8.69 -15.44
CA GLN A 4 13.37 -8.61 -15.85
C GLN A 4 12.39 -8.88 -14.70
N GLY A 5 12.70 -9.84 -13.82
CA GLY A 5 11.86 -10.18 -12.66
C GLY A 5 11.78 -9.05 -11.64
N ARG A 6 12.92 -8.42 -11.32
CA ARG A 6 12.96 -7.23 -10.45
C ARG A 6 12.18 -6.06 -11.06
N PHE A 7 12.31 -5.84 -12.37
CA PHE A 7 11.58 -4.77 -13.06
C PHE A 7 10.05 -4.96 -12.98
N ARG A 8 9.54 -6.18 -13.20
CA ARG A 8 8.11 -6.50 -13.02
C ARG A 8 7.65 -6.28 -11.58
N LEU A 9 8.47 -6.67 -10.60
CA LEU A 9 8.13 -6.51 -9.19
C LEU A 9 8.08 -5.03 -8.79
N ASP A 10 9.07 -4.25 -9.21
CA ASP A 10 9.17 -2.80 -8.91
C ASP A 10 8.02 -2.02 -9.54
N LEU A 11 7.67 -2.36 -10.79
CA LEU A 11 6.53 -1.80 -11.49
C LEU A 11 5.21 -2.16 -10.79
N ARG A 12 5.03 -3.41 -10.34
CA ARG A 12 3.84 -3.85 -9.59
C ARG A 12 3.72 -3.12 -8.24
N LYS A 13 4.83 -2.94 -7.52
CA LYS A 13 4.85 -2.15 -6.27
C LYS A 13 4.41 -0.71 -6.52
N LYS A 14 5.01 -0.02 -7.49
CA LYS A 14 4.64 1.37 -7.84
C LYS A 14 3.18 1.49 -8.27
N PHE A 15 2.68 0.57 -9.09
CA PHE A 15 1.30 0.58 -9.56
C PHE A 15 0.30 0.31 -8.43
N PHE A 16 0.65 -0.58 -7.49
CA PHE A 16 -0.17 -0.87 -6.33
C PHE A 16 -0.27 0.36 -5.42
N THR A 17 0.84 1.03 -5.12
CA THR A 17 0.83 2.28 -4.33
C THR A 17 -0.05 3.35 -4.96
N VAL A 18 0.09 3.60 -6.27
CA VAL A 18 -0.72 4.61 -6.98
C VAL A 18 -2.21 4.25 -6.99
N LYS A 19 -2.55 2.98 -7.23
CA LYS A 19 -3.94 2.50 -7.20
C LYS A 19 -4.56 2.63 -5.82
N VAL A 20 -3.82 2.23 -4.79
CA VAL A 20 -4.26 2.32 -3.39
C VAL A 20 -4.47 3.79 -3.04
N VAL A 21 -3.49 4.68 -3.23
CA VAL A 21 -3.63 6.11 -2.92
C VAL A 21 -4.83 6.75 -3.64
N LYS A 22 -5.03 6.43 -4.93
CA LYS A 22 -6.18 6.94 -5.70
C LYS A 22 -7.51 6.42 -5.15
N HIS A 23 -7.56 5.15 -4.76
CA HIS A 23 -8.78 4.56 -4.19
C HIS A 23 -9.10 5.16 -2.82
N TRP A 24 -8.08 5.39 -2.00
CA TRP A 24 -8.22 6.02 -0.69
C TRP A 24 -8.73 7.46 -0.76
N HIS A 25 -8.32 8.24 -1.77
CA HIS A 25 -8.78 9.62 -1.96
C HIS A 25 -10.28 9.72 -2.32
N GLY A 26 -10.91 8.61 -2.71
CA GLY A 26 -12.35 8.52 -3.01
C GLY A 26 -13.17 7.81 -1.93
N LEU A 27 -12.55 7.32 -0.86
CA LEU A 27 -13.27 6.63 0.21
C LEU A 27 -13.94 7.64 1.17
N PRO A 28 -15.18 7.38 1.61
CA PRO A 28 -15.81 8.19 2.66
C PRO A 28 -14.97 8.16 3.95
N ARG A 29 -14.90 9.28 4.67
CA ARG A 29 -14.16 9.38 5.94
C ARG A 29 -14.51 8.28 6.94
N GLU A 30 -15.77 7.89 7.01
CA GLU A 30 -16.26 6.80 7.87
C GLU A 30 -15.64 5.43 7.53
N VAL A 31 -15.43 5.15 6.24
CA VAL A 31 -14.74 3.93 5.79
C VAL A 31 -13.24 4.03 6.07
N VAL A 32 -12.68 5.24 6.00
CA VAL A 32 -11.26 5.55 6.26
C VAL A 32 -10.92 5.49 7.76
N GLU A 33 -11.87 5.82 8.63
CA GLU A 33 -11.75 5.86 10.10
C GLU A 33 -12.33 4.59 10.76
N ALA A 34 -12.73 3.59 9.98
CA ALA A 34 -13.18 2.32 10.52
C ALA A 34 -12.07 1.65 11.34
N PRO A 35 -12.38 1.06 12.52
CA PRO A 35 -11.38 0.43 13.40
C PRO A 35 -10.52 -0.62 12.70
N SER A 36 -11.11 -1.34 11.72
CA SER A 36 -10.41 -2.33 10.91
C SER A 36 -9.36 -1.72 9.99
N LEU A 37 -9.61 -0.52 9.45
CA LEU A 37 -8.71 0.17 8.54
C LEU A 37 -7.58 0.89 9.28
N GLU A 38 -7.87 1.42 10.47
CA GLU A 38 -6.85 1.98 11.37
C GLU A 38 -5.88 0.89 11.83
N THR A 39 -6.41 -0.27 12.22
CA THR A 39 -5.59 -1.46 12.55
C THR A 39 -4.77 -1.94 11.33
N PHE A 40 -5.35 -1.87 10.13
CA PHE A 40 -4.63 -2.21 8.89
C PHE A 40 -3.50 -1.22 8.58
N LYS A 41 -3.70 0.08 8.78
CA LYS A 41 -2.65 1.11 8.66
C LYS A 41 -1.53 0.87 9.67
N ALA A 42 -1.85 0.62 10.94
CA ALA A 42 -0.84 0.38 11.98
C ALA A 42 0.03 -0.84 11.64
N ARG A 43 -0.58 -1.92 11.12
CA ARG A 43 0.15 -3.11 10.67
C ARG A 43 1.01 -2.83 9.43
N LEU A 44 0.52 -2.03 8.49
CA LEU A 44 1.29 -1.60 7.31
C LEU A 44 2.48 -0.72 7.70
N ASP A 45 2.27 0.25 8.58
CA ASP A 45 3.30 1.16 9.05
C ASP A 45 4.42 0.41 9.78
N GLY A 46 4.06 -0.53 10.67
CA GLY A 46 5.02 -1.42 11.30
C GLY A 46 5.76 -2.32 10.31
N ALA A 47 5.08 -2.85 9.28
CA ALA A 47 5.73 -3.67 8.25
C ALA A 47 6.66 -2.86 7.33
N LEU A 48 6.31 -1.61 7.04
CA LEU A 48 7.12 -0.69 6.23
C LEU A 48 8.34 -0.18 7.00
N SER A 49 8.20 0.12 8.29
CA SER A 49 9.34 0.46 9.16
C SER A 49 10.36 -0.68 9.27
N ASN A 50 9.92 -1.94 9.19
CA ASN A 50 10.82 -3.10 9.18
C ASN A 50 11.51 -3.35 7.82
N LEU A 51 11.10 -2.64 6.77
CA LEU A 51 11.70 -2.75 5.43
C LEU A 51 12.77 -1.67 5.17
N MET A 52 12.80 -0.62 6.00
CA MET A 52 13.79 0.46 5.95
C MET A 52 15.08 0.05 6.67
#